data_AF-K9A3S9-F1
#
_entry.id   AF-K9A3S9-F1
#
_cell.length_a   1.000
_cell.length_b   1.000
_cell.length_c   1.000
_cell.angle_alpha   90.00
_cell.angle_beta   90.00
_cell.angle_gamma   90.00
#
_symmetry.space_group_name_H-M   'P 1'
#
loop_
_entity.id
_entity.type
_entity.pdbx_description
1 polymer ?
#
loop_
_entity_poly.entity_id
_entity_poly.type
_entity_poly.pdbx_seq_one_letter_code
_entity_poly.pdbx_strand_id
1 'polypeptide(L)'
;MAETKIADVIVPELFTPYVLNKTAEKSALWQSGIVGDLDVDVAFGTDGGTTVNIPFWNDLSGESEVLSDSTPLSVNNITSGKDIAILHARGKAWGANDLAKALSGDDPLGAVGDLVADYWSREFQGFTVNTLKGVFGAASMAGNTHDISAGTGAAAVIDGVSFVDASYKLGDAVDK
;
A
#
# COMPACT_ATOMS: atom_id res chain seq x y z
N MET A 1 21.03 64.63 -34.13
CA MET A 1 21.85 64.09 -33.03
C MET A 1 21.56 62.60 -32.99
N ALA A 2 22.57 61.73 -33.07
CA ALA A 2 22.35 60.29 -33.00
C ALA A 2 22.14 59.92 -31.52
N GLU A 3 20.96 59.42 -31.19
CA GLU A 3 20.59 59.02 -29.83
C GLU A 3 20.52 57.49 -29.78
N THR A 4 21.11 56.90 -28.73
CA THR A 4 21.08 55.45 -28.48
C THR A 4 19.64 54.98 -28.31
N LYS A 5 19.21 54.05 -29.15
CA LYS A 5 17.86 53.45 -29.10
C LYS A 5 17.91 52.13 -28.36
N ILE A 6 16.75 51.63 -27.90
CA ILE A 6 16.63 50.31 -27.26
C ILE A 6 17.20 49.17 -28.12
N ALA A 7 17.24 49.33 -29.45
CA ALA A 7 17.88 48.37 -30.36
C ALA A 7 19.43 48.36 -30.27
N ASP A 8 20.03 49.42 -29.74
CA ASP A 8 21.48 49.59 -29.59
C ASP A 8 21.98 49.16 -28.20
N VAL A 9 21.07 48.70 -27.31
CA VAL A 9 21.40 48.30 -25.93
C VAL A 9 21.07 46.83 -25.73
N ILE A 10 22.02 46.07 -25.18
CA ILE A 10 21.80 44.68 -24.81
C ILE A 10 20.91 44.66 -23.56
N VAL A 11 19.71 44.11 -23.71
CA VAL A 11 18.79 43.88 -22.58
C VAL A 11 19.32 42.68 -21.80
N PRO A 12 19.66 42.81 -20.50
CA PRO A 12 20.10 41.69 -19.69
C PRO A 12 18.93 40.76 -19.38
N GLU A 13 19.18 39.46 -19.41
CA GLU A 13 18.24 38.44 -18.95
C GLU A 13 18.30 38.37 -17.42
N LEU A 14 17.15 38.60 -16.76
CA LEU A 14 17.02 38.36 -15.32
C LEU A 14 16.52 36.93 -15.10
N PHE A 15 17.31 36.13 -14.40
CA PHE A 15 16.90 34.81 -13.93
C PHE A 15 16.43 34.88 -12.47
N THR A 16 15.37 34.14 -12.14
CA THR A 16 14.92 33.94 -10.77
C THR A 16 15.61 32.73 -10.13
N PRO A 17 15.71 32.68 -8.79
CA PRO A 17 16.19 31.49 -8.08
C PRO A 17 15.34 30.24 -8.39
N TYR A 18 15.93 29.06 -8.16
CA TYR A 18 15.20 27.80 -8.28
C TYR A 18 14.08 27.70 -7.25
N VAL A 19 12.99 27.04 -7.65
CA VAL A 19 11.86 26.70 -6.78
C VAL A 19 11.60 25.21 -6.89
N LEU A 20 11.41 24.56 -5.75
CA LEU A 20 11.06 23.15 -5.68
C LEU A 20 9.60 22.95 -6.14
N ASN A 21 9.42 22.28 -7.28
CA ASN A 21 8.10 21.83 -7.70
C ASN A 21 7.76 20.50 -7.01
N LYS A 22 6.92 20.56 -5.98
CA LYS A 22 6.43 19.36 -5.30
C LYS A 22 5.25 18.76 -6.06
N THR A 23 5.22 17.45 -6.18
CA THR A 23 4.06 16.73 -6.71
C THR A 23 2.84 16.94 -5.80
N ALA A 24 1.66 17.15 -6.40
CA ALA A 24 0.40 17.39 -5.68
C ALA A 24 -0.34 16.10 -5.23
N GLU A 25 0.17 14.92 -5.59
CA GLU A 25 -0.44 13.64 -5.23
C GLU A 25 -0.31 13.36 -3.72
N LYS A 26 -1.45 13.25 -3.04
CA LYS A 26 -1.51 12.90 -1.63
C LYS A 26 -1.48 11.39 -1.42
N SER A 27 -0.57 10.93 -0.57
CA SER A 27 -0.48 9.54 -0.15
C SER A 27 -1.31 9.26 1.11
N ALA A 28 -2.63 9.38 1.02
CA ALA A 28 -3.53 9.28 2.17
C ALA A 28 -3.91 7.84 2.56
N LEU A 29 -3.82 6.88 1.62
CA LEU A 29 -4.25 5.50 1.86
C LEU A 29 -3.29 4.77 2.81
N TRP A 30 -1.99 4.97 2.64
CA TRP A 30 -1.00 4.38 3.55
C TRP A 30 -1.19 4.89 4.99
N GLN A 31 -1.59 6.16 5.13
CA GLN A 31 -1.79 6.81 6.42
C GLN A 31 -3.15 6.51 7.06
N SER A 32 -4.08 5.88 6.35
CA SER A 32 -5.44 5.64 6.83
C SER A 32 -5.55 4.49 7.83
N GLY A 33 -4.43 3.90 8.27
CA GLY A 33 -4.40 2.77 9.19
C GLY A 33 -4.75 1.43 8.54
N ILE A 34 -4.81 1.36 7.21
CA ILE A 34 -4.99 0.08 6.49
C ILE A 34 -3.80 -0.88 6.70
N VAL A 35 -2.64 -0.31 7.05
CA VAL A 35 -1.45 -1.07 7.42
C VAL A 35 -1.25 -0.95 8.92
N GLY A 36 -1.14 -2.10 9.58
CA GLY A 36 -0.87 -2.20 11.00
C GLY A 36 0.38 -3.04 11.25
N ASP A 37 0.95 -2.85 12.43
CA ASP A 37 2.05 -3.67 12.92
C ASP A 37 1.53 -5.02 13.42
N LEU A 38 2.35 -6.06 13.30
CA LEU A 38 2.04 -7.38 13.82
C LEU A 38 2.43 -7.44 15.31
N ASP A 39 1.58 -8.01 16.15
CA ASP A 39 1.84 -8.17 17.60
C ASP A 39 2.86 -9.29 17.90
N VAL A 40 3.16 -10.13 16.91
CA VAL A 40 4.17 -11.18 17.02
C VAL A 40 5.51 -10.62 16.58
N ASP A 41 6.52 -10.71 17.47
CA ASP A 41 7.91 -10.44 17.14
C ASP A 41 8.41 -11.44 16.09
N VAL A 42 8.23 -11.08 14.83
CA VAL A 42 8.79 -11.80 13.70
C VAL A 42 10.17 -11.22 13.44
N ALA A 43 11.19 -12.07 13.43
CA ALA A 43 12.58 -11.77 13.14
C ALA A 43 12.80 -11.36 11.66
N PHE A 44 12.16 -10.28 11.23
CA PHE A 44 12.31 -9.76 9.88
C PHE A 44 13.73 -9.23 9.69
N GLY A 45 14.50 -9.89 8.83
CA GLY A 45 15.83 -9.44 8.39
C GLY A 45 17.02 -9.88 9.24
N THR A 46 16.82 -10.50 10.40
CA THR A 46 17.91 -11.06 11.24
C THR A 46 18.27 -12.50 10.85
N ASP A 47 17.28 -13.35 10.59
CA ASP A 47 17.51 -14.78 10.28
C ASP A 47 17.61 -15.07 8.77
N GLY A 48 17.48 -14.04 7.93
CA GLY A 48 17.48 -14.16 6.47
C GLY A 48 16.25 -14.90 5.92
N GLY A 49 16.00 -14.77 4.63
CA GLY A 49 14.86 -15.38 3.94
C GLY A 49 13.86 -14.37 3.37
N THR A 50 13.03 -14.85 2.44
CA THR A 50 12.02 -14.03 1.73
C THR A 50 10.61 -14.24 2.26
N THR A 51 10.37 -15.29 3.03
CA THR A 51 9.05 -15.68 3.54
C THR A 51 9.10 -16.08 5.00
N VAL A 52 8.07 -15.74 5.75
CA VAL A 52 7.87 -16.14 7.15
C VAL A 52 6.63 -17.01 7.25
N ASN A 53 6.74 -18.15 7.92
CA ASN A 53 5.63 -19.05 8.19
C ASN A 53 5.15 -18.87 9.63
N ILE A 54 3.89 -18.46 9.81
CA ILE A 54 3.27 -18.24 11.12
C ILE A 54 2.30 -19.40 11.39
N PRO A 55 2.62 -20.34 12.30
CA PRO A 55 1.73 -21.45 12.60
C PRO A 55 0.59 -21.02 13.54
N PHE A 56 -0.60 -21.60 13.35
CA PHE A 56 -1.74 -21.43 14.25
C PHE A 56 -2.50 -22.75 14.44
N TRP A 57 -3.27 -22.83 15.53
CA TRP A 57 -4.17 -23.96 15.79
C TRP A 57 -5.58 -23.60 15.32
N ASN A 58 -6.23 -24.51 14.60
CA ASN A 58 -7.63 -24.37 14.22
C ASN A 58 -8.54 -24.63 15.42
N ASP A 59 -9.74 -24.06 15.38
CA ASP A 59 -10.72 -24.25 16.46
C ASP A 59 -11.19 -25.71 16.55
N LEU A 60 -11.70 -26.08 17.73
CA LEU A 60 -12.28 -27.39 17.97
C LEU A 60 -13.61 -27.51 17.22
N SER A 61 -13.83 -28.65 16.58
CA SER A 61 -15.10 -28.95 15.89
C SER A 61 -15.73 -30.23 16.45
N GLY A 62 -17.05 -30.34 16.30
CA GLY A 62 -17.83 -31.50 16.73
C GLY A 62 -19.02 -31.14 17.61
N GLU A 63 -20.05 -31.98 17.60
CA GLU A 63 -21.18 -31.88 18.52
C GLU A 63 -20.91 -32.62 19.83
N SER A 64 -21.62 -32.25 20.89
CA SER A 64 -21.49 -32.91 22.20
C SER A 64 -22.02 -34.34 22.16
N GLU A 65 -21.29 -35.28 22.76
CA GLU A 65 -21.75 -36.65 22.96
C GLU A 65 -22.54 -36.79 24.28
N VAL A 66 -23.58 -37.65 24.29
CA VAL A 66 -24.35 -37.95 25.51
C VAL A 66 -23.58 -38.93 26.39
N LEU A 67 -23.38 -38.56 27.65
CA LEU A 67 -22.63 -39.37 28.61
C LEU A 67 -23.36 -40.69 28.94
N SER A 68 -22.68 -41.83 28.81
CA SER A 68 -23.19 -43.16 29.10
C SER A 68 -22.22 -43.94 29.99
N ASP A 69 -22.76 -44.73 30.91
CA ASP A 69 -21.98 -45.57 31.84
C ASP A 69 -21.41 -46.84 31.17
N SER A 70 -21.73 -47.06 29.88
CA SER A 70 -21.34 -48.25 29.11
C SER A 70 -20.50 -47.95 27.86
N THR A 71 -20.31 -46.68 27.49
CA THR A 71 -19.54 -46.30 26.29
C THR A 71 -18.71 -45.04 26.57
N PRO A 72 -17.38 -45.10 26.40
CA PRO A 72 -16.52 -43.93 26.59
C PRO A 72 -16.68 -42.90 25.46
N LEU A 73 -16.42 -41.63 25.75
CA LEU A 73 -16.45 -40.56 24.74
C LEU A 73 -15.34 -40.73 23.71
N SER A 74 -15.60 -40.27 22.48
CA SER A 74 -14.58 -40.20 21.44
C SER A 74 -13.63 -39.00 21.63
N VAL A 75 -12.34 -39.20 21.33
CA VAL A 75 -11.32 -38.15 21.42
C VAL A 75 -11.09 -37.56 20.03
N ASN A 76 -11.41 -36.27 19.88
CA ASN A 76 -11.16 -35.53 18.64
C ASN A 76 -9.75 -34.93 18.61
N ASN A 77 -9.18 -34.81 17.41
CA ASN A 77 -7.90 -34.14 17.21
C ASN A 77 -8.08 -32.64 16.99
N ILE A 78 -7.01 -31.87 17.23
CA ILE A 78 -6.88 -30.48 16.80
C ILE A 78 -6.00 -30.43 15.57
N THR A 79 -6.36 -29.62 14.59
CA THR A 79 -5.56 -29.41 13.37
C THR A 79 -4.81 -28.09 13.45
N SER A 80 -3.65 -28.00 12.80
CA SER A 80 -2.88 -26.76 12.69
C SER A 80 -2.83 -26.25 11.25
N GLY A 81 -2.80 -24.93 11.11
CA GLY A 81 -2.59 -24.19 9.87
C GLY A 81 -1.29 -23.40 9.90
N LYS A 82 -0.93 -22.83 8.75
CA LYS A 82 0.17 -21.88 8.64
C LYS A 82 -0.16 -20.74 7.68
N ASP A 83 0.14 -19.53 8.09
CA ASP A 83 0.11 -18.35 7.24
C ASP A 83 1.51 -18.04 6.71
N ILE A 84 1.56 -17.37 5.55
CA ILE A 84 2.81 -17.01 4.88
C ILE A 84 2.84 -15.49 4.68
N ALA A 85 3.83 -14.84 5.28
CA ALA A 85 4.16 -13.43 5.02
C ALA A 85 5.41 -13.33 4.12
N ILE A 86 5.52 -12.25 3.36
CA ILE A 86 6.65 -11.98 2.44
C ILE A 86 7.37 -10.71 2.88
N LEU A 87 8.71 -10.74 2.87
CA LEU A 87 9.54 -9.56 3.13
C LEU A 87 9.78 -8.76 1.86
N HIS A 88 9.46 -7.47 1.88
CA HIS A 88 9.71 -6.54 0.76
C HIS A 88 10.90 -5.64 1.05
N ALA A 89 12.05 -5.91 0.44
CA ALA A 89 13.23 -5.05 0.49
C ALA A 89 13.38 -4.25 -0.82
N ARG A 90 13.40 -2.91 -0.73
CA ARG A 90 13.50 -2.00 -1.89
C ARG A 90 14.48 -0.88 -1.61
N GLY A 91 15.13 -0.38 -2.65
CA GLY A 91 16.07 0.73 -2.55
C GLY A 91 16.07 1.60 -3.80
N LYS A 92 16.42 2.87 -3.63
CA LYS A 92 16.64 3.82 -4.71
C LYS A 92 17.81 4.74 -4.35
N ALA A 93 18.59 5.11 -5.36
CA ALA A 93 19.74 5.98 -5.21
C ALA A 93 19.63 7.18 -6.15
N TRP A 94 20.14 8.32 -5.68
CA TRP A 94 20.23 9.57 -6.42
C TRP A 94 21.66 10.10 -6.30
N GLY A 95 22.12 10.82 -7.33
CA GLY A 95 23.46 11.41 -7.34
C GLY A 95 23.44 12.76 -8.02
N ALA A 96 24.42 13.60 -7.69
CA ALA A 96 24.64 14.89 -8.32
C ALA A 96 26.12 15.13 -8.58
N ASN A 97 26.43 15.94 -9.59
CA ASN A 97 27.79 16.35 -9.93
C ASN A 97 28.15 17.65 -9.21
N ASP A 98 29.35 17.72 -8.63
CA ASP A 98 29.85 18.90 -7.92
C ASP A 98 30.04 20.12 -8.85
N LEU A 99 30.48 19.91 -10.10
CA LEU A 99 30.54 21.00 -11.09
C LEU A 99 29.15 21.57 -11.43
N ALA A 100 28.11 20.73 -11.37
CA ALA A 100 26.74 21.18 -11.61
C ALA A 100 26.23 22.05 -10.46
N LYS A 101 26.61 21.77 -9.21
CA LYS A 101 26.33 22.64 -8.06
C LYS A 101 27.02 23.99 -8.18
N ALA A 102 28.31 23.98 -8.52
CA ALA A 102 29.09 25.22 -8.69
C ALA A 102 28.56 26.12 -9.82
N LEU A 103 28.05 25.52 -10.90
CA LEU A 103 27.53 26.26 -12.06
C LEU A 103 26.06 26.70 -11.90
N SER A 104 25.24 25.90 -11.24
CA SER A 104 23.80 26.19 -11.08
C SER A 104 23.50 27.18 -9.97
N GLY A 105 24.40 27.35 -8.99
CA GLY A 105 24.21 28.29 -7.89
C GLY A 105 23.21 27.82 -6.82
N ASP A 106 22.72 26.59 -6.90
CA ASP A 106 21.86 25.94 -5.91
C ASP A 106 22.33 24.50 -5.65
N ASP A 107 21.90 23.89 -4.54
CA ASP A 107 22.33 22.54 -4.14
C ASP A 107 21.35 21.45 -4.60
N PRO A 108 21.66 20.73 -5.71
CA PRO A 108 20.79 19.66 -6.20
C PRO A 108 20.62 18.50 -5.21
N LEU A 109 21.60 18.23 -4.33
CA LEU A 109 21.45 17.20 -3.28
C LEU A 109 20.55 17.67 -2.15
N GLY A 110 20.56 18.97 -1.84
CA GLY A 110 19.61 19.57 -0.89
C GLY A 110 18.17 19.42 -1.36
N ALA A 111 17.92 19.72 -2.63
CA ALA A 111 16.61 19.52 -3.27
C ALA A 111 16.13 18.05 -3.24
N VAL A 112 17.04 17.09 -3.48
CA VAL A 112 16.72 15.66 -3.38
C VAL A 112 16.39 15.27 -1.93
N GLY A 113 17.12 15.80 -0.95
CA GLY A 113 16.87 15.59 0.48
C GLY A 113 15.45 16.00 0.89
N ASP A 114 14.98 17.15 0.42
CA ASP A 114 13.64 17.65 0.71
C ASP A 114 12.51 16.84 0.05
N LEU A 115 12.81 16.14 -1.04
CA LEU A 115 11.83 15.38 -1.82
C LEU A 115 11.80 13.88 -1.49
N VAL A 116 12.81 13.35 -0.80
CA VAL A 116 12.98 11.90 -0.58
C VAL A 116 11.87 11.32 0.31
N ALA A 117 11.42 12.08 1.31
CA ALA A 117 10.37 11.62 2.23
C ALA A 117 9.03 11.45 1.50
N ASP A 118 8.63 12.45 0.72
CA ASP A 118 7.41 12.43 -0.09
C ASP A 118 7.49 11.38 -1.21
N TYR A 119 8.69 11.08 -1.72
CA TYR A 119 8.90 9.98 -2.66
C TYR A 119 8.53 8.62 -2.05
N TRP A 120 9.09 8.28 -0.89
CA TRP A 120 8.82 6.99 -0.25
C TRP A 120 7.36 6.83 0.17
N SER A 121 6.74 7.91 0.65
CA SER A 121 5.31 7.89 0.98
C SER A 121 4.43 7.46 -0.20
N ARG A 122 4.75 7.90 -1.42
CA ARG A 122 4.02 7.50 -2.64
C ARG A 122 4.34 6.07 -3.05
N GLU A 123 5.60 5.65 -2.95
CA GLU A 123 5.99 4.27 -3.26
C GLU A 123 5.28 3.26 -2.35
N PHE A 124 5.15 3.54 -1.05
CA PHE A 124 4.43 2.66 -0.12
C PHE A 124 2.93 2.57 -0.42
N GLN A 125 2.29 3.66 -0.82
CA GLN A 125 0.90 3.61 -1.28
C GLN A 125 0.76 2.83 -2.60
N GLY A 126 1.64 3.05 -3.58
CA GLY A 126 1.63 2.29 -4.83
C GLY A 126 1.83 0.79 -4.59
N PHE A 127 2.73 0.44 -3.68
CA PHE A 127 2.95 -0.92 -3.23
C PHE A 127 1.67 -1.53 -2.63
N THR A 128 1.03 -0.82 -1.69
CA THR A 128 -0.21 -1.29 -1.04
C THR A 128 -1.32 -1.54 -2.05
N VAL A 129 -1.52 -0.62 -3.00
CA VAL A 129 -2.52 -0.79 -4.06
C VAL A 129 -2.23 -2.01 -4.92
N ASN A 130 -0.96 -2.25 -5.28
CA ASN A 130 -0.59 -3.43 -6.07
C ASN A 130 -0.80 -4.74 -5.30
N THR A 131 -0.49 -4.76 -4.00
CA THR A 131 -0.76 -5.91 -3.14
C THR A 131 -2.26 -6.19 -3.05
N LEU A 132 -3.09 -5.16 -2.82
CA LEU A 132 -4.55 -5.30 -2.79
C LEU A 132 -5.13 -5.80 -4.12
N LYS A 133 -4.61 -5.31 -5.26
CA LYS A 133 -4.99 -5.83 -6.59
C LYS A 133 -4.69 -7.33 -6.72
N GLY A 134 -3.55 -7.78 -6.20
CA GLY A 134 -3.22 -9.21 -6.16
C GLY A 134 -4.19 -10.01 -5.30
N VAL A 135 -4.52 -9.52 -4.10
CA VAL A 135 -5.45 -10.17 -3.17
C VAL A 135 -6.86 -10.29 -3.78
N PHE A 136 -7.43 -9.20 -4.30
CA PHE A 136 -8.76 -9.23 -4.92
C PHE A 136 -8.80 -9.98 -6.26
N GLY A 137 -7.64 -10.18 -6.91
CA GLY A 137 -7.52 -11.03 -8.09
C GLY A 137 -7.42 -12.52 -7.79
N ALA A 138 -7.28 -12.92 -6.52
CA ALA A 138 -7.17 -14.33 -6.15
C ALA A 138 -8.52 -15.05 -6.25
N ALA A 139 -8.53 -16.27 -6.81
CA ALA A 139 -9.76 -17.05 -6.97
C ALA A 139 -10.49 -17.35 -5.64
N SER A 140 -9.75 -17.42 -4.52
CA SER A 140 -10.31 -17.59 -3.17
C SER A 140 -11.15 -16.40 -2.71
N MET A 141 -10.94 -15.21 -3.27
CA MET A 141 -11.66 -13.98 -2.91
C MET A 141 -12.89 -13.71 -3.79
N ALA A 142 -13.13 -14.53 -4.83
CA ALA A 142 -14.22 -14.33 -5.78
C ALA A 142 -15.62 -14.33 -5.11
N GLY A 143 -15.81 -15.08 -4.02
CA GLY A 143 -17.08 -15.11 -3.28
C GLY A 143 -17.29 -13.89 -2.36
N ASN A 144 -16.20 -13.29 -1.89
CA ASN A 144 -16.20 -12.21 -0.89
C ASN A 144 -16.02 -10.82 -1.51
N THR A 145 -15.78 -10.75 -2.82
CA THR A 145 -15.63 -9.50 -3.56
C THR A 145 -16.96 -9.13 -4.21
N HIS A 146 -17.38 -7.88 -4.07
CA HIS A 146 -18.51 -7.33 -4.80
C HIS A 146 -17.99 -6.63 -6.06
N ASP A 147 -18.20 -7.24 -7.23
CA ASP A 147 -17.77 -6.71 -8.52
C ASP A 147 -18.98 -6.54 -9.46
N ILE A 148 -19.23 -5.29 -9.86
CA ILE A 148 -20.30 -4.89 -10.78
C ILE A 148 -19.77 -4.47 -12.15
N SER A 149 -18.46 -4.56 -12.39
CA SER A 149 -17.80 -4.04 -13.60
C SER A 149 -18.22 -4.77 -14.88
N ALA A 150 -18.67 -6.03 -14.77
CA ALA A 150 -19.20 -6.83 -15.87
C ALA A 150 -20.73 -6.68 -16.06
N GLY A 151 -21.41 -5.86 -15.23
CA GLY A 151 -22.84 -5.63 -15.33
C GLY A 151 -23.23 -4.82 -16.58
N THR A 152 -24.52 -4.80 -16.90
CA THR A 152 -25.07 -3.97 -17.98
C THR A 152 -26.27 -3.16 -17.50
N GLY A 153 -26.40 -1.91 -17.96
CA GLY A 153 -27.51 -1.03 -17.58
C GLY A 153 -27.42 -0.59 -16.12
N ALA A 154 -28.54 -0.57 -15.41
CA ALA A 154 -28.59 -0.14 -14.00
C ALA A 154 -27.71 -1.00 -13.06
N ALA A 155 -27.43 -2.25 -13.43
CA ALA A 155 -26.59 -3.15 -12.63
C ALA A 155 -25.08 -2.83 -12.70
N ALA A 156 -24.65 -1.91 -13.56
CA ALA A 156 -23.25 -1.47 -13.67
C ALA A 156 -22.99 -0.09 -13.03
N VAL A 157 -24.04 0.53 -12.48
CA VAL A 157 -23.96 1.88 -11.93
C VAL A 157 -23.66 1.78 -10.45
N ILE A 158 -22.66 2.54 -9.98
CA ILE A 158 -22.42 2.75 -8.55
C ILE A 158 -23.52 3.67 -8.03
N ASP A 159 -24.58 3.08 -7.51
CA ASP A 159 -25.72 3.74 -6.88
C ASP A 159 -25.87 3.35 -5.40
N GLY A 160 -26.85 3.95 -4.71
CA GLY A 160 -27.08 3.67 -3.29
C GLY A 160 -27.42 2.19 -3.00
N VAL A 161 -27.95 1.45 -3.97
CA VAL A 161 -28.30 0.03 -3.81
C VAL A 161 -27.05 -0.83 -3.88
N SER A 162 -26.21 -0.61 -4.91
CA SER A 162 -24.91 -1.29 -5.05
C SER A 162 -23.99 -1.05 -3.84
N PHE A 163 -24.06 0.13 -3.22
CA PHE A 163 -23.33 0.43 -2.00
C PHE A 163 -23.80 -0.40 -0.80
N VAL A 164 -25.12 -0.57 -0.64
CA VAL A 164 -25.70 -1.38 0.44
C VAL A 164 -25.37 -2.86 0.22
N ASP A 165 -25.49 -3.36 -1.01
CA ASP A 165 -25.14 -4.75 -1.36
C ASP A 165 -23.66 -5.05 -1.09
N ALA A 166 -22.76 -4.10 -1.41
CA ALA A 166 -21.34 -4.22 -1.10
C ALA A 166 -21.09 -4.22 0.42
N SER A 167 -21.79 -3.36 1.17
CA SER A 167 -21.61 -3.20 2.62
C SER A 167 -22.04 -4.46 3.39
N TYR A 168 -23.13 -5.12 2.99
CA TYR A 168 -23.65 -6.32 3.65
C TYR A 168 -23.16 -7.63 3.04
N LYS A 169 -22.22 -7.60 2.09
CA LYS A 169 -21.72 -8.79 1.39
C LYS A 169 -21.10 -9.83 2.32
N LEU A 170 -20.52 -9.38 3.44
CA LEU A 170 -19.87 -10.23 4.43
C LEU A 170 -20.83 -10.78 5.50
N GLY A 171 -22.14 -10.54 5.36
CA GLY A 171 -23.15 -11.16 6.21
C GLY A 171 -23.00 -10.83 7.70
N ASP A 172 -22.79 -11.84 8.52
CA ASP A 172 -22.66 -11.74 9.98
C ASP A 172 -21.38 -11.02 10.44
N ALA A 173 -20.37 -10.95 9.57
CA ALA A 173 -19.12 -10.25 9.85
C ALA A 173 -19.19 -8.72 9.62
N VAL A 174 -20.36 -8.17 9.26
CA VAL A 174 -20.52 -6.72 9.00
C VAL A 174 -20.42 -5.85 10.25
N ASP A 175 -20.72 -6.41 11.44
CA ASP A 175 -20.78 -5.67 12.72
C ASP A 175 -19.48 -5.75 13.53
N LYS A 176 -18.39 -6.29 12.97
CA LYS A 176 -17.06 -6.40 13.61
C LYS A 176 -16.11 -5.31 13.16
#